data_AF-A0A2V7QXG9-F1
#
_entry.id   AF-A0A2V7QXG9-F1
#
_cell.length_a   1.000
_cell.length_b   1.000
_cell.length_c   1.000
_cell.angle_alpha   90.00
_cell.angle_beta   90.00
_cell.angle_gamma   90.00
#
_symmetry.space_group_name_H-M   'P 1'
#
loop_
_entity.id
_entity.type
_entity.pdbx_description
1 polymer ?
#
loop_
_entity_poly.entity_id
_entity_poly.type
_entity_poly.pdbx_seq_one_letter_code
_entity_poly.pdbx_strand_id
1 'polypeptide(L)'
;MAAVIVAKSAVYEVKPSASVTLSITIGDGQAGGSVVRFKGAKIGPGPAIQSLRIPQAGDADQDLKDKTVSCTTTVERINSASSHSSVTYSLRGGGQDSDFTFDATLPEMGQLAEYRTTIIFE
;
A
#
# COMPACT_ATOMS: atom_id res chain seq x y z
N MET A 1 11.51 21.25 5.12
CA MET A 1 12.04 19.99 4.57
C MET A 1 11.10 19.48 3.50
N ALA A 2 11.62 18.94 2.40
CA ALA A 2 10.83 18.28 1.38
C ALA A 2 10.68 16.78 1.70
N ALA A 3 9.54 16.17 1.37
CA ALA A 3 9.34 14.74 1.53
C ALA A 3 10.12 13.95 0.46
N VAL A 4 10.65 12.78 0.84
CA VAL A 4 11.21 11.81 -0.11
C VAL A 4 10.04 11.10 -0.80
N ILE A 5 10.00 11.10 -2.14
CA ILE A 5 8.93 10.45 -2.88
C ILE A 5 9.40 9.10 -3.42
N VAL A 6 8.67 8.03 -3.11
CA VAL A 6 8.88 6.69 -3.65
C VAL A 6 7.68 6.31 -4.51
N ALA A 7 7.82 6.41 -5.83
CA ALA A 7 6.76 6.03 -6.77
C ALA A 7 7.07 4.67 -7.39
N LYS A 8 6.16 3.69 -7.21
CA LYS A 8 6.35 2.31 -7.67
C LYS A 8 5.04 1.72 -8.19
N SER A 9 5.18 0.69 -9.01
CA SER A 9 4.06 -0.14 -9.45
C SER A 9 4.38 -1.60 -9.15
N ALA A 10 3.33 -2.36 -8.83
CA ALA A 10 3.40 -3.79 -8.60
C ALA A 10 2.29 -4.48 -9.41
N VAL A 11 2.62 -5.62 -10.01
CA VAL A 11 1.66 -6.46 -10.71
C VAL A 11 1.27 -7.61 -9.78
N TYR A 12 -0.02 -7.89 -9.67
CA TYR A 12 -0.54 -8.95 -8.82
C TYR A 12 -1.58 -9.77 -9.60
N GLU A 13 -1.28 -11.06 -9.77
CA GLU A 13 -2.16 -11.96 -10.50
C GLU A 13 -3.46 -12.20 -9.73
N VAL A 14 -4.59 -12.14 -10.43
CA VAL A 14 -5.93 -12.41 -9.90
C VAL A 14 -6.64 -13.47 -10.74
N LYS A 15 -7.44 -14.29 -10.06
CA LYS A 15 -8.36 -15.21 -10.74
C LYS A 15 -9.65 -14.46 -11.09
N PRO A 16 -10.38 -14.87 -12.13
CA PRO A 16 -11.70 -14.31 -12.42
C PRO A 16 -12.58 -14.35 -11.16
N SER A 17 -13.22 -13.23 -10.85
CA SER A 17 -14.11 -13.08 -9.68
C SER A 17 -13.45 -13.27 -8.31
N ALA A 18 -12.11 -13.23 -8.22
CA ALA A 18 -11.41 -13.29 -6.94
C ALA A 18 -11.54 -11.97 -6.18
N SER A 19 -11.80 -12.06 -4.87
CA SER A 19 -11.60 -10.92 -3.98
C SER A 19 -10.22 -10.99 -3.35
N VAL A 20 -9.51 -9.86 -3.40
CA VAL A 20 -8.18 -9.69 -2.85
C VAL A 20 -8.26 -8.97 -1.52
N THR A 21 -7.43 -9.39 -0.58
CA THR A 21 -7.26 -8.74 0.71
C THR A 21 -5.92 -8.03 0.70
N LEU A 22 -5.93 -6.72 0.94
CA LEU A 22 -4.75 -5.85 1.04
C LEU A 22 -4.46 -5.51 2.50
N SER A 23 -3.23 -5.77 2.95
CA SER A 23 -2.68 -5.23 4.18
C SER A 23 -1.49 -4.34 3.89
N ILE A 24 -1.34 -3.25 4.64
CA ILE A 24 -0.22 -2.31 4.51
C ILE A 24 0.45 -2.16 5.87
N THR A 25 1.75 -2.41 5.89
CA THR A 25 2.59 -2.34 7.09
C THR A 25 3.71 -1.34 6.88
N ILE A 26 3.86 -0.41 7.82
CA ILE A 26 5.00 0.51 7.91
C ILE A 26 6.07 -0.16 8.78
N GLY A 27 7.27 -0.31 8.23
CA GLY A 27 8.39 -0.97 8.90
C GLY A 27 9.23 -0.06 9.78
N ASP A 28 10.31 -0.63 10.32
CA ASP A 28 11.41 0.08 10.98
C ASP A 28 11.03 0.90 12.23
N GLY A 29 9.86 0.62 12.82
CA GLY A 29 9.34 1.39 13.96
C GLY A 29 9.02 2.83 13.62
N GLN A 30 8.83 3.15 12.34
CA GLN A 30 8.40 4.47 11.89
C GLN A 30 6.88 4.64 12.07
N ALA A 31 6.42 5.89 12.09
CA ALA A 31 5.00 6.22 12.19
C ALA A 31 4.48 6.71 10.84
N GLY A 32 3.18 6.61 10.63
CA GLY A 32 2.58 7.11 9.40
C GLY A 32 1.15 6.66 9.22
N GLY A 33 0.68 6.78 7.99
CA GLY A 33 -0.65 6.34 7.60
C GLY A 33 -0.80 6.14 6.11
N SER A 34 -1.78 5.32 5.75
CA SER A 34 -2.07 4.92 4.39
C SER A 34 -3.47 5.34 3.97
N VAL A 35 -3.61 5.70 2.70
CA VAL A 35 -4.89 5.90 2.02
C VAL A 35 -4.92 5.02 0.79
N VAL A 36 -5.94 4.18 0.68
CA VAL A 36 -6.16 3.29 -0.47
C VAL A 36 -7.34 3.79 -1.28
N ARG A 37 -7.15 3.84 -2.60
CA ARG A 37 -8.17 4.21 -3.58
C ARG A 37 -8.36 3.09 -4.60
N PHE A 38 -9.61 2.77 -4.87
CA PHE A 38 -10.03 1.85 -5.94
C PHE A 38 -11.11 2.54 -6.77
N LYS A 39 -10.98 2.52 -8.10
CA LYS A 39 -11.89 3.24 -9.02
C LYS A 39 -12.06 4.73 -8.66
N GLY A 40 -10.99 5.36 -8.15
CA GLY A 40 -10.99 6.75 -7.68
C GLY A 40 -11.65 6.99 -6.31
N ALA A 41 -12.40 6.03 -5.78
CA ALA A 41 -13.01 6.12 -4.46
C ALA A 41 -12.03 5.70 -3.35
N LYS A 42 -12.05 6.43 -2.23
CA LYS A 42 -11.28 6.08 -1.04
C LYS A 42 -11.96 4.91 -0.32
N ILE A 43 -11.28 3.77 -0.25
CA ILE A 43 -11.82 2.52 0.31
C ILE A 43 -11.21 2.15 1.68
N GLY A 44 -10.17 2.86 2.13
CA GLY A 44 -9.62 2.69 3.47
C GLY A 44 -8.58 3.75 3.84
N PRO A 45 -8.74 4.44 4.99
CA PRO A 45 -7.67 5.16 5.67
C PRO A 45 -7.26 4.50 7.00
N GLY A 46 -5.98 4.61 7.37
CA GLY A 46 -5.55 4.29 8.72
C GLY A 46 -4.03 4.28 8.90
N PRO A 47 -3.53 4.31 10.15
CA PRO A 47 -2.11 4.19 10.46
C PRO A 47 -1.54 2.83 10.02
N ALA A 48 -2.38 1.80 10.07
CA ALA A 48 -2.17 0.51 9.44
C ALA A 48 -3.48 0.08 8.78
N ILE A 49 -3.40 -0.46 7.57
CA ILE A 49 -4.55 -1.06 6.90
C ILE A 49 -4.37 -2.57 7.04
N GLN A 50 -5.29 -3.22 7.74
CA GLN A 50 -5.27 -4.66 7.94
C GLN A 50 -6.48 -5.25 7.21
N SER A 51 -6.20 -6.17 6.30
CA SER A 51 -7.21 -6.98 5.63
C SER A 51 -8.30 -6.21 4.88
N LEU A 52 -7.94 -5.15 4.16
CA LEU A 52 -8.87 -4.41 3.30
C LEU A 52 -9.28 -5.27 2.10
N ARG A 53 -10.55 -5.65 2.03
CA ARG A 53 -11.11 -6.40 0.89
C ARG A 53 -11.31 -5.50 -0.33
N ILE A 54 -10.87 -5.97 -1.49
CA ILE A 54 -10.99 -5.34 -2.80
C ILE A 54 -11.46 -6.41 -3.80
N PRO A 55 -12.54 -6.20 -4.57
CA PRO A 55 -13.48 -5.10 -4.44
C PRO A 55 -14.28 -5.20 -3.13
N GLN A 56 -14.87 -4.09 -2.68
CA GLN A 56 -15.64 -4.07 -1.43
C GLN A 56 -16.92 -4.88 -1.57
N ALA A 57 -17.50 -5.32 -0.44
CA ALA A 57 -18.79 -5.99 -0.45
C ALA A 57 -19.87 -5.05 -0.99
N GLY A 58 -20.63 -5.51 -1.99
CA GLY A 58 -21.66 -4.69 -2.64
C GLY A 58 -21.21 -3.90 -3.87
N ASP A 59 -19.91 -3.95 -4.23
CA ASP A 59 -19.47 -3.42 -5.52
C ASP A 59 -20.16 -4.18 -6.66
N ALA A 60 -20.78 -3.45 -7.59
CA ALA A 60 -21.52 -4.02 -8.73
C ALA A 60 -20.63 -4.87 -9.66
N ASP A 61 -19.32 -4.68 -9.57
CA ASP A 61 -18.33 -5.25 -10.46
C ASP A 61 -17.23 -5.89 -9.60
N GLN A 62 -17.34 -7.21 -9.47
CA GLN A 62 -16.52 -8.05 -8.60
C GLN A 62 -15.24 -8.56 -9.28
N ASP A 63 -15.07 -8.30 -10.59
CA ASP A 63 -13.83 -8.66 -11.26
C ASP A 63 -12.73 -7.69 -10.85
N LEU A 64 -11.48 -8.14 -10.79
CA LEU A 64 -10.33 -7.28 -10.56
C LEU A 64 -9.43 -7.17 -11.78
N LYS A 65 -9.57 -8.07 -12.75
CA LYS A 65 -8.69 -8.10 -13.91
C LYS A 65 -8.67 -6.76 -14.65
N ASP A 66 -7.47 -6.34 -15.02
CA ASP A 66 -7.17 -5.07 -15.69
C ASP A 66 -7.52 -3.81 -14.88
N LYS A 67 -7.72 -3.94 -13.56
CA LYS A 67 -8.01 -2.82 -12.66
C LYS A 67 -6.82 -2.49 -11.79
N THR A 68 -6.85 -1.29 -11.24
CA THR A 68 -5.78 -0.78 -10.40
C THR A 68 -6.26 -0.31 -9.04
N VAL A 69 -5.42 -0.52 -8.04
CA VAL A 69 -5.53 0.09 -6.72
C VAL A 69 -4.37 1.04 -6.53
N SER A 70 -4.68 2.26 -6.08
CA SER A 70 -3.66 3.26 -5.74
C SER A 70 -3.55 3.37 -4.23
N CYS A 71 -2.33 3.21 -3.72
CA CYS A 71 -2.01 3.37 -2.32
C CYS A 71 -1.09 4.59 -2.16
N THR A 72 -1.42 5.46 -1.20
CA THR A 72 -0.53 6.53 -0.76
C THR A 72 -0.24 6.31 0.71
N THR A 73 1.02 6.05 1.05
CA THR A 73 1.47 5.87 2.43
C THR A 73 2.48 6.96 2.77
N THR A 74 2.16 7.77 3.77
CA THR A 74 3.08 8.77 4.30
C THR A 74 3.73 8.19 5.55
N VAL A 75 5.06 8.21 5.61
CA VAL A 75 5.86 7.72 6.73
C VAL A 75 6.72 8.86 7.26
N GLU A 76 6.74 9.04 8.56
CA GLU A 76 7.60 9.99 9.26
C GLU A 76 8.69 9.24 10.01
N ARG A 77 9.93 9.72 9.89
CA ARG A 77 11.03 9.20 10.69
C ARG A 77 10.87 9.64 12.15
N ILE A 78 10.44 8.70 12.99
CA ILE A 78 10.34 8.87 14.44
C ILE A 78 11.30 7.97 15.21
N ASN A 79 11.82 6.92 14.58
CA ASN A 79 12.79 6.02 15.20
C ASN A 79 14.20 6.60 15.05
N SER A 80 14.80 7.04 16.15
CA SER A 80 16.18 7.55 16.15
C SER A 80 17.22 6.48 15.84
N ALA A 81 16.92 5.20 16.07
CA ALA A 81 17.83 4.08 15.82
C ALA A 81 17.90 3.65 14.34
N SER A 82 17.00 4.12 13.48
CA SER A 82 16.97 3.77 12.05
C SER A 82 16.65 4.96 11.16
N SER A 83 17.49 5.21 10.17
CA SER A 83 17.19 6.10 9.04
C SER A 83 16.46 5.39 7.91
N HIS A 84 16.24 4.09 8.02
CA HIS A 84 15.51 3.31 7.05
C HIS A 84 14.01 3.44 7.29
N SER A 85 13.27 3.53 6.19
CA SER A 85 11.82 3.49 6.15
C SER A 85 11.42 2.47 5.11
N SER A 86 10.40 1.66 5.42
CA SER A 86 9.85 0.70 4.48
C SER A 86 8.34 0.63 4.60
N VAL A 87 7.69 0.29 3.48
CA VAL A 87 6.26 -0.02 3.42
C VAL A 87 6.08 -1.32 2.65
N THR A 88 5.40 -2.26 3.28
CA THR A 88 5.04 -3.55 2.67
C THR A 88 3.55 -3.59 2.36
N TYR A 89 3.22 -3.95 1.12
CA TYR A 89 1.87 -4.19 0.62
C TYR A 89 1.67 -5.70 0.46
N SER A 90 0.89 -6.29 1.36
CA SER A 90 0.58 -7.72 1.35
C SER A 90 -0.76 -7.97 0.70
N LEU A 91 -0.76 -8.71 -0.40
CA LEU A 91 -1.93 -9.07 -1.18
C LEU A 91 -2.19 -10.57 -1.04
N ARG A 92 -3.43 -10.92 -0.70
CA ARG A 92 -3.87 -12.30 -0.43
C ARG A 92 -5.17 -12.63 -1.15
N GLY A 93 -5.37 -13.89 -1.52
CA GLY A 93 -6.64 -14.39 -2.09
C GLY A 93 -6.84 -14.18 -3.60
N GLY A 94 -5.78 -13.81 -4.33
CA GLY A 94 -5.78 -13.70 -5.79
C GLY A 94 -5.34 -14.99 -6.48
N GLY A 95 -4.38 -14.87 -7.41
CA GLY A 95 -3.66 -15.98 -8.03
C GLY A 95 -2.72 -16.67 -7.02
N GLN A 96 -1.75 -15.91 -6.53
CA GLN A 96 -0.77 -16.30 -5.54
C GLN A 96 -0.51 -15.16 -4.55
N ASP A 97 -0.51 -15.48 -3.25
CA ASP A 97 -0.19 -14.53 -2.19
C ASP A 97 1.19 -13.88 -2.42
N SER A 98 1.25 -12.54 -2.34
CA SER A 98 2.46 -11.77 -2.65
C SER A 98 2.65 -10.59 -1.71
N ASP A 99 3.91 -10.28 -1.42
CA ASP A 99 4.31 -9.12 -0.63
C ASP A 99 5.24 -8.22 -1.46
N PHE A 100 4.90 -6.93 -1.52
CA PHE A 100 5.71 -5.92 -2.20
C PHE A 100 6.24 -4.92 -1.18
N THR A 101 7.55 -4.91 -0.97
CA THR A 101 8.20 -3.97 -0.05
C THR A 101 8.97 -2.92 -0.83
N PHE A 102 8.75 -1.66 -0.49
CA PHE A 102 9.51 -0.53 -0.99
C PHE A 102 10.10 0.24 0.17
N ASP A 103 11.30 0.79 -0.03
CA ASP A 103 12.07 1.46 1.00
C ASP A 103 12.59 2.83 0.56
N ALA A 104 12.98 3.61 1.56
CA ALA A 104 13.68 4.87 1.43
C ALA A 104 14.60 5.10 2.63
N THR A 105 15.62 5.94 2.43
CA THR A 105 16.42 6.50 3.52
C THR A 105 15.92 7.90 3.87
N LEU A 106 15.71 8.14 5.17
CA LEU A 106 15.30 9.42 5.75
C LEU A 106 16.41 9.92 6.68
N PRO A 107 17.41 10.69 6.19
CA PRO A 107 18.55 11.13 6.99
C PRO A 107 18.21 11.94 8.25
N GLU A 108 17.10 12.67 8.24
CA GLU A 108 16.75 13.61 9.30
C GLU A 108 15.53 13.13 10.12
N MET A 109 15.55 13.37 11.44
CA MET A 109 14.38 13.11 12.30
C MET A 109 13.21 14.00 11.89
N GLY A 110 11.99 13.45 11.88
CA GLY A 110 10.79 14.15 11.41
C GLY A 110 10.71 14.30 9.88
N GLN A 111 11.70 13.79 9.13
CA GLN A 111 11.62 13.77 7.68
C GLN A 111 10.51 12.82 7.23
N LEU A 112 9.80 13.23 6.17
CA LEU A 112 8.70 12.46 5.59
C LEU A 112 9.16 11.69 4.35
N ALA A 113 8.63 10.48 4.19
CA ALA A 113 8.56 9.74 2.95
C ALA A 113 7.09 9.62 2.49
N GLU A 114 6.86 9.72 1.19
CA GLU A 114 5.57 9.43 0.58
C GLU A 114 5.71 8.31 -0.45
N TYR A 115 5.15 7.16 -0.13
CA TYR A 115 5.09 5.99 -1.00
C TYR A 115 3.81 6.05 -1.83
N ARG A 116 3.97 6.21 -3.14
CA ARG A 116 2.90 6.20 -4.14
C ARG A 116 2.98 4.89 -4.90
N THR A 117 2.14 3.94 -4.53
CA THR A 117 2.14 2.59 -5.09
C THR A 117 0.88 2.35 -5.91
N THR A 118 1.05 1.92 -7.15
CA THR A 118 -0.05 1.41 -7.99
C THR A 118 0.05 -0.09 -8.10
N ILE A 119 -0.98 -0.80 -7.65
CA ILE A 119 -1.13 -2.25 -7.82
C ILE A 119 -1.99 -2.46 -9.06
N ILE A 120 -1.48 -3.22 -10.02
CA ILE A 120 -2.16 -3.61 -11.26
C ILE A 120 -2.57 -5.07 -11.11
N PHE A 121 -3.86 -5.35 -11.30
CA PHE A 121 -4.40 -6.70 -11.24
C PHE A 121 -4.44 -7.32 -12.63
N GLU A 122 -3.78 -8.47 -12.82
CA GLU A 122 -3.68 -9.19 -14.10
C GLU A 122 -4.31 -10.60 -14.05
#